data_AF-A0A2M7V0Y7-F1
#
_entry.id   AF-A0A2M7V0Y7-F1
#
_cell.length_a   1.000
_cell.length_b   1.000
_cell.length_c   1.000
_cell.angle_alpha   90.00
_cell.angle_beta   90.00
_cell.angle_gamma   90.00
#
_symmetry.space_group_name_H-M   'P 1'
#
loop_
_entity.id
_entity.type
_entity.pdbx_description
1 polymer ?
#
loop_
_entity_poly.entity_id
_entity_poly.type
_entity_poly.pdbx_seq_one_letter_code
_entity_poly.pdbx_strand_id
1 'polypeptide(L)'
;MLYWCEGGKNDKEAVRFINSDPALIKTFIGLFRKVFQVDEKKFCILLHVHEYHDEEKQKNFWSSLTKIPKKQFFKVFYKQHTKKRIREGYPGCVAIYYYNIKIARELRMLSKVFSEQLGAW
;
A
#
# COMPACT_ATOMS: atom_id res chain seq x y z
N MET A 1 9.64 -9.00 -5.61
CA MET A 1 10.56 -7.91 -5.20
C MET A 1 9.83 -6.78 -4.47
N LEU A 2 8.95 -5.99 -5.11
CA LEU A 2 8.25 -4.87 -4.44
C LEU A 2 7.52 -5.27 -3.14
N TYR A 3 6.69 -6.31 -3.20
CA TYR A 3 6.00 -6.83 -2.01
C TYR A 3 6.96 -7.35 -0.93
N TRP A 4 8.14 -7.86 -1.30
CA TRP A 4 9.12 -8.32 -0.32
C TRP A 4 9.63 -7.14 0.52
N CYS A 5 10.04 -6.07 -0.16
CA CYS A 5 10.71 -4.94 0.48
C CYS A 5 9.74 -4.05 1.28
N GLU A 6 8.51 -3.93 0.81
CA GLU A 6 7.52 -2.96 1.33
C GLU A 6 6.26 -3.65 1.90
N GLY A 7 6.28 -4.98 1.98
CA GLY A 7 5.19 -5.81 2.46
C GLY A 7 5.01 -5.76 3.97
N GLY A 8 3.80 -6.01 4.44
CA GLY A 8 3.55 -6.26 5.87
C GLY A 8 4.28 -7.51 6.37
N LYS A 9 4.62 -7.56 7.66
CA LYS A 9 5.12 -8.80 8.31
C LYS A 9 3.98 -9.70 8.83
N ASN A 10 2.76 -9.16 8.91
CA ASN A 10 1.57 -9.81 9.47
C ASN A 10 0.56 -10.16 8.37
N ASP A 11 0.91 -11.15 7.56
CA ASP A 11 0.15 -11.57 6.37
C ASP A 11 -0.93 -12.61 6.70
N LYS A 12 -1.42 -12.62 7.95
CA LYS A 12 -2.36 -13.64 8.41
C LYS A 12 -3.71 -13.54 7.71
N GLU A 13 -4.05 -12.38 7.13
CA GLU A 13 -5.39 -12.09 6.60
C GLU A 13 -5.39 -11.37 5.24
N ALA A 14 -4.37 -10.57 4.93
CA ALA A 14 -4.35 -9.70 3.76
C ALA A 14 -2.95 -9.45 3.22
N VAL A 15 -2.88 -9.11 1.93
CA VAL A 15 -1.70 -8.49 1.33
C VAL A 15 -1.65 -7.04 1.81
N ARG A 16 -0.49 -6.58 2.29
CA ARG A 16 -0.27 -5.19 2.68
C ARG A 16 0.94 -4.62 1.95
N PHE A 17 0.81 -3.44 1.34
CA PHE A 17 1.92 -2.73 0.70
C PHE A 17 1.83 -1.25 1.08
N ILE A 18 2.90 -0.69 1.67
CA ILE A 18 2.92 0.69 2.13
C ILE A 18 4.02 1.47 1.44
N ASN A 19 3.70 2.61 0.83
CA ASN A 19 4.70 3.50 0.28
C ASN A 19 4.17 4.92 0.13
N SER A 20 5.06 5.89 -0.07
CA SER A 20 4.70 7.29 -0.33
C SER A 20 5.02 7.75 -1.75
N ASP A 21 5.75 6.95 -2.53
CA ASP A 21 6.02 7.20 -3.95
C ASP A 21 4.77 6.85 -4.80
N PRO A 22 4.16 7.84 -5.48
CA PRO A 22 3.01 7.62 -6.35
C PRO A 22 3.26 6.62 -7.49
N ALA A 23 4.46 6.64 -8.09
CA ALA A 23 4.83 5.75 -9.19
C ALA A 23 4.95 4.30 -8.69
N LEU A 24 5.51 4.10 -7.49
CA LEU A 24 5.64 2.78 -6.90
C LEU A 24 4.28 2.18 -6.53
N ILE A 25 3.39 2.98 -5.92
CA ILE A 25 2.02 2.55 -5.60
C ILE A 25 1.25 2.18 -6.87
N LYS A 26 1.32 3.04 -7.91
CA LYS A 26 0.68 2.79 -9.21
C LYS A 26 1.19 1.51 -9.86
N THR A 27 2.51 1.27 -9.77
CA THR A 27 3.14 0.07 -10.31
C THR A 27 2.69 -1.17 -9.55
N PHE A 28 2.72 -1.13 -8.21
CA PHE A 28 2.27 -2.25 -7.37
C PHE A 28 0.83 -2.65 -7.69
N ILE A 29 -0.12 -1.69 -7.65
CA ILE A 29 -1.54 -2.01 -7.87
C ILE A 29 -1.81 -2.45 -9.31
N GLY A 30 -1.11 -1.86 -10.29
CA GLY A 30 -1.21 -2.25 -11.69
C GLY A 30 -0.72 -3.67 -11.95
N LEU A 31 0.43 -4.05 -11.38
CA LEU A 31 0.93 -5.43 -11.45
C LEU A 31 0.01 -6.40 -10.72
N PHE A 32 -0.47 -6.02 -9.54
CA PHE A 32 -1.35 -6.87 -8.74
C PHE A 32 -2.64 -7.23 -9.49
N ARG A 33 -3.28 -6.24 -10.14
CA ARG A 33 -4.46 -6.44 -11.01
C ARG A 33 -4.19 -7.26 -12.27
N LYS A 34 -2.96 -7.23 -12.79
CA LYS A 34 -2.57 -8.00 -13.99
C LYS A 34 -2.27 -9.45 -13.68
N VAL A 35 -1.64 -9.72 -12.53
CA VAL A 35 -1.18 -11.06 -12.14
C VAL A 35 -2.30 -11.87 -11.48
N PHE A 36 -3.15 -11.21 -10.68
CA PHE A 36 -4.22 -11.89 -9.96
C PHE A 36 -5.59 -11.51 -10.51
N GLN A 37 -6.52 -12.47 -10.49
CA GLN A 37 -7.93 -12.17 -10.64
C GLN A 37 -8.44 -11.53 -9.35
N VAL A 38 -8.61 -10.20 -9.38
CA VAL A 38 -8.97 -9.42 -8.19
C VAL A 38 -10.46 -9.11 -8.10
N ASP A 39 -10.96 -9.04 -6.86
CA ASP A 39 -12.22 -8.39 -6.53
C ASP A 39 -11.91 -6.99 -5.99
N GLU A 40 -12.23 -5.95 -6.76
CA GLU A 40 -11.92 -4.56 -6.42
C GLU A 40 -12.51 -4.13 -5.06
N LYS A 41 -13.58 -4.79 -4.57
CA LYS A 41 -14.19 -4.50 -3.27
C LYS A 41 -13.30 -4.90 -2.09
N LYS A 42 -12.32 -5.78 -2.31
CA LYS A 42 -11.39 -6.26 -1.28
C LYS A 42 -10.18 -5.36 -1.08
N PHE A 43 -9.99 -4.36 -1.93
CA PHE A 43 -9.00 -3.33 -1.69
C PHE A 43 -9.43 -2.39 -0.58
N CYS A 44 -8.51 -2.05 0.32
CA CYS A 44 -8.71 -0.94 1.25
C CYS A 44 -7.46 -0.07 1.29
N ILE A 45 -7.63 1.21 1.65
CA ILE A 45 -6.51 2.15 1.80
C ILE A 45 -6.50 2.71 3.22
N LEU A 46 -5.35 2.65 3.88
CA LEU A 46 -5.07 3.49 5.06
C LEU A 46 -4.16 4.64 4.63
N LEU A 47 -4.68 5.86 4.75
CA LEU A 47 -3.93 7.07 4.47
C LEU A 47 -3.15 7.49 5.72
N HIS A 48 -1.84 7.70 5.57
CA HIS A 48 -0.96 8.21 6.60
C HIS A 48 -0.51 9.63 6.24
N VAL A 49 -0.98 10.62 7.00
CA VAL A 49 -0.69 12.04 6.77
C VAL A 49 -0.26 12.72 8.06
N HIS A 50 0.37 13.88 7.95
CA HIS A 50 0.56 14.83 9.05
C HIS A 50 -0.65 15.75 9.22
N GLU A 51 -0.79 16.35 10.39
CA GLU A 51 -1.90 17.25 10.77
C GLU A 51 -2.10 18.45 9.82
N TYR A 52 -1.04 18.92 9.17
CA TYR A 52 -1.09 20.04 8.22
C TYR A 52 -1.63 19.66 6.83
N HIS A 53 -1.88 18.38 6.55
CA HIS A 53 -2.45 17.99 5.27
C HIS A 53 -3.96 18.19 5.27
N ASP A 54 -4.47 18.65 4.12
CA ASP A 54 -5.87 18.49 3.76
C ASP A 54 -6.16 17.01 3.46
N GLU A 55 -6.86 16.35 4.38
CA GLU A 55 -7.24 14.94 4.26
C GLU A 55 -7.98 14.66 2.96
N GLU A 56 -8.93 15.51 2.58
CA GLU A 56 -9.81 15.28 1.44
C GLU A 56 -9.04 15.42 0.13
N LYS A 57 -8.13 16.40 0.05
CA LYS A 57 -7.19 16.53 -1.05
C LYS A 57 -6.35 15.27 -1.24
N GLN A 58 -5.81 14.71 -0.15
CA GLN A 58 -4.97 13.51 -0.25
C GLN A 58 -5.78 12.24 -0.57
N LYS A 59 -6.99 12.10 -0.01
CA LYS A 59 -7.92 11.04 -0.40
C LYS A 59 -8.25 11.09 -1.89
N ASN A 60 -8.53 12.28 -2.43
CA ASN A 60 -8.82 12.47 -3.85
C ASN A 60 -7.62 12.10 -4.74
N PHE A 61 -6.41 12.54 -4.36
CA PHE A 61 -5.18 12.18 -5.08
C PHE A 61 -4.98 10.67 -5.15
N TRP A 62 -4.98 10.00 -3.99
CA TRP A 62 -4.73 8.55 -3.93
C TRP A 62 -5.85 7.72 -4.53
N SER A 63 -7.11 8.16 -4.39
CA SER A 63 -8.25 7.50 -5.02
C SER A 63 -8.15 7.58 -6.55
N SER A 64 -7.79 8.74 -7.11
CA SER A 64 -7.59 8.91 -8.55
C SER A 64 -6.43 8.06 -9.08
N LEU A 65 -5.32 8.00 -8.34
CA LEU A 65 -4.13 7.26 -8.74
C LEU A 65 -4.33 5.74 -8.69
N THR A 66 -4.95 5.24 -7.63
CA THR A 66 -5.15 3.80 -7.39
C THR A 66 -6.42 3.25 -8.04
N LYS A 67 -7.38 4.12 -8.40
CA LYS A 67 -8.74 3.77 -8.81
C LYS A 67 -9.55 3.06 -7.72
N ILE A 68 -9.12 3.13 -6.46
CA ILE A 68 -9.89 2.64 -5.31
C ILE A 68 -10.78 3.78 -4.81
N PRO A 69 -12.10 3.57 -4.66
CA PRO A 69 -13.01 4.64 -4.26
C PRO A 69 -12.81 5.02 -2.78
N LYS A 70 -13.04 6.29 -2.45
CA LYS A 70 -12.87 6.83 -1.08
C LYS A 70 -13.66 6.07 0.01
N LYS A 71 -14.76 5.42 -0.34
CA LYS A 71 -15.53 4.56 0.58
C LYS A 71 -14.75 3.34 1.10
N GLN A 72 -13.68 2.95 0.41
CA GLN A 72 -12.78 1.86 0.80
C GLN A 72 -11.54 2.40 1.55
N PHE A 73 -11.55 3.66 1.96
CA PHE A 73 -10.50 4.22 2.81
C PHE A 73 -10.87 4.03 4.27
N PHE A 74 -9.94 3.51 5.06
CA PHE A 74 -10.05 3.48 6.50
C PHE A 74 -9.94 4.88 7.12
N LYS A 75 -10.21 4.97 8.42
CA LYS A 75 -9.93 6.17 9.22
C LYS A 75 -8.46 6.56 9.05
N VAL A 76 -8.23 7.83 8.71
CA VAL A 76 -6.89 8.36 8.47
C VAL A 76 -5.99 8.22 9.69
N PHE A 77 -4.73 7.86 9.45
CA PHE A 77 -3.70 7.81 10.46
C PHE A 77 -2.90 9.11 10.46
N TYR A 78 -3.07 9.91 11.51
CA TYR A 78 -2.29 11.13 11.69
C TYR A 78 -0.94 10.83 12.35
N LYS A 79 0.14 11.11 11.65
CA LYS A 79 1.51 11.03 12.16
C LYS A 79 1.84 12.28 12.96
N GLN A 80 2.18 12.09 14.24
CA GLN A 80 2.73 13.16 15.08
C GLN A 80 3.95 13.80 14.39
N HIS A 81 4.00 15.13 14.38
CA HIS A 81 5.01 15.89 13.67
C HIS A 81 5.85 16.71 14.66
N THR A 82 7.17 16.67 14.54
CA THR A 82 8.13 17.45 15.36
C THR A 82 8.36 18.87 14.86
N LYS A 83 7.52 19.38 13.94
CA LYS A 83 7.53 20.74 13.35
C LYS A 83 8.78 21.16 12.57
N LYS A 84 9.80 20.30 12.45
CA LYS A 84 11.10 20.66 11.85
C LYS A 84 11.16 20.64 10.31
N ARG A 85 10.28 19.90 9.62
CA ARG A 85 10.32 19.80 8.15
C ARG A 85 8.93 19.54 7.56
N ILE A 86 8.44 20.47 6.75
CA ILE A 86 7.25 20.31 5.91
C ILE A 86 7.74 20.07 4.48
N ARG A 87 7.17 19.08 3.79
CA ARG A 87 7.50 18.80 2.39
C ARG A 87 6.32 19.25 1.54
N GLU A 88 6.50 20.33 0.80
CA GLU A 88 5.48 20.80 -0.14
C GLU A 88 5.23 19.77 -1.25
N GLY A 89 3.98 19.66 -1.69
CA GLY A 89 3.56 18.71 -2.72
C GLY A 89 3.60 17.23 -2.31
N TYR A 90 3.94 16.91 -1.06
CA TYR A 90 3.93 15.54 -0.56
C TYR A 90 2.48 15.05 -0.35
N PRO A 91 2.05 13.95 -0.98
CA PRO A 91 0.67 13.48 -0.89
C PRO A 91 0.38 12.63 0.38
N GLY A 92 1.36 12.50 1.28
CA GLY A 92 1.31 11.53 2.36
C GLY A 92 1.80 10.14 1.92
N CYS A 93 1.61 9.16 2.79
CA CYS A 93 1.93 7.75 2.54
C CYS A 93 0.63 6.94 2.57
N VAL A 94 0.51 5.90 1.75
CA VAL A 94 -0.65 5.01 1.77
C VAL A 94 -0.22 3.58 2.02
N ALA A 95 -0.99 2.89 2.87
CA ALA A 95 -0.96 1.44 2.94
C ALA A 95 -2.15 0.89 2.16
N ILE A 96 -1.85 0.13 1.11
CA ILE A 96 -2.82 -0.64 0.33
C ILE A 96 -2.99 -1.99 0.99
N TYR A 97 -4.24 -2.39 1.20
CA TYR A 97 -4.62 -3.70 1.69
C TYR A 97 -5.40 -4.42 0.61
N TYR A 98 -5.18 -5.73 0.46
CA TYR A 98 -6.06 -6.60 -0.31
C TYR A 98 -6.39 -7.84 0.52
N TYR A 99 -7.65 -7.95 0.94
CA TYR A 99 -8.12 -8.99 1.85
C TYR A 99 -8.33 -10.34 1.14
N ASN A 100 -7.24 -11.09 0.97
CA ASN A 100 -7.28 -12.45 0.48
C ASN A 100 -6.09 -13.25 1.03
N ILE A 101 -6.36 -14.14 1.97
CA ILE A 101 -5.34 -14.96 2.63
C ILE A 101 -4.59 -15.88 1.65
N LYS A 102 -5.25 -16.36 0.58
CA LYS A 102 -4.61 -17.24 -0.41
C LYS A 102 -3.54 -16.48 -1.18
N ILE A 103 -3.87 -15.29 -1.69
CA ILE A 103 -2.91 -14.45 -2.41
C ILE A 103 -1.78 -13.98 -1.47
N ALA A 104 -2.10 -13.63 -0.23
CA ALA A 104 -1.08 -13.24 0.75
C ALA A 104 -0.07 -14.38 1.00
N ARG A 105 -0.55 -15.60 1.19
CA ARG A 105 0.30 -16.79 1.35
C ARG A 105 1.09 -17.10 0.09
N GLU A 106 0.49 -16.99 -1.09
CA GLU A 106 1.16 -17.19 -2.37
C GLU A 106 2.32 -16.22 -2.58
N LEU A 107 2.09 -14.91 -2.37
CA LEU A 107 3.14 -13.90 -2.46
C LEU A 107 4.28 -14.14 -1.47
N ARG A 108 3.98 -14.62 -0.26
CA ARG A 108 4.98 -14.99 0.75
C ARG A 108 5.78 -16.24 0.37
N MET A 109 5.14 -17.24 -0.23
CA MET A 109 5.86 -18.44 -0.71
C MET A 109 6.76 -18.08 -1.89
N LEU A 110 6.24 -17.30 -2.85
CA LEU A 110 7.02 -16.80 -3.99
C LEU A 110 8.18 -15.94 -3.54
N SER A 111 7.98 -15.10 -2.51
CA SER A 111 9.09 -14.39 -1.90
C SER A 111 10.07 -15.44 -1.35
N LYS A 112 9.72 -16.26 -0.37
CA LYS A 112 10.66 -17.23 0.22
C LYS A 112 11.50 -18.00 -0.81
N VAL A 113 10.88 -18.61 -1.81
CA VAL A 113 11.56 -19.35 -2.90
C VAL A 113 12.53 -18.47 -3.68
N PHE A 114 12.14 -17.24 -4.00
CA PHE A 114 12.99 -16.30 -4.73
C PHE A 114 14.25 -15.89 -3.95
N SER A 115 14.19 -15.73 -2.62
CA SER A 115 15.40 -15.42 -1.82
C SER A 115 16.32 -16.62 -1.71
N GLU A 116 15.76 -17.81 -1.50
CA GLU A 116 16.52 -19.06 -1.48
C GLU A 116 17.31 -19.24 -2.79
N GLN A 117 16.67 -18.98 -3.93
CA GLN A 117 17.33 -19.03 -5.26
C GLN A 117 18.43 -17.98 -5.42
N LEU A 118 18.34 -16.83 -4.75
CA LEU A 118 19.35 -15.77 -4.80
C LEU A 118 20.47 -15.95 -3.77
N GLY A 119 20.45 -17.02 -2.96
CA GLY A 119 21.44 -17.25 -1.90
C GLY A 119 21.31 -16.28 -0.72
N ALA A 120 20.15 -15.63 -0.59
CA ALA A 120 19.81 -14.82 0.58
C ALA A 120 19.09 -15.71 1.60
N TRP A 121 19.67 -15.78 2.80
CA TRP A 121 19.37 -16.68 3.94
C TRP A 121 17.91 -17.10 4.12
#